data_AF-A0A2G9Q055-F1
#
_entry.id   AF-A0A2G9Q055-F1
#
_cell.length_a   1.000
_cell.length_b   1.000
_cell.length_c   1.000
_cell.angle_alpha   90.00
_cell.angle_beta   90.00
_cell.angle_gamma   90.00
#
_symmetry.space_group_name_H-M   'P 1'
#
loop_
_entity.id
_entity.type
_entity.pdbx_description
1 polymer ?
#
loop_
_entity_poly.entity_id
_entity_poly.type
_entity_poly.pdbx_seq_one_letter_code
_entity_poly.pdbx_strand_id
1 'polypeptide(L)' 'MRQINPDVVAVFPITPQTAIAQAFAQFVADGDVDTELVRVESEHSA' A
#
# COMPACT_ATOMS: atom_id res chain seq x y z
N MET A 1 0.86 -9.53 -0.81
CA MET A 1 1.20 -8.24 -1.46
C MET A 1 2.57 -8.32 -2.11
N ARG A 2 3.68 -8.47 -1.37
CA ARG A 2 5.03 -8.58 -1.99
C ARG A 2 5.16 -9.63 -3.10
N GLN A 3 4.76 -10.88 -2.85
CA GLN A 3 4.90 -11.98 -3.81
C GLN A 3 4.08 -11.81 -5.09
N ILE A 4 2.95 -11.08 -5.02
CA ILE A 4 2.10 -10.84 -6.18
C ILE A 4 2.51 -9.58 -6.96
N ASN A 5 3.40 -8.75 -6.38
CA ASN A 5 3.92 -7.49 -6.94
C ASN A 5 2.86 -6.70 -7.73
N PRO A 6 1.82 -6.18 -7.05
CA PRO A 6 0.73 -5.52 -7.74
C PRO A 6 1.24 -4.24 -8.40
N ASP A 7 0.73 -3.90 -9.59
CA ASP A 7 1.17 -2.68 -10.30
C ASP A 7 0.74 -1.40 -9.55
N VAL A 8 -0.45 -1.42 -8.91
CA VAL A 8 -1.01 -0.27 -8.19
C VAL A 8 -1.66 -0.74 -6.88
N VAL A 9 -1.48 0.03 -5.81
CA VAL A 9 -2.17 -0.18 -4.53
C VAL A 9 -2.66 1.16 -3.97
N ALA A 10 -3.98 1.28 -3.80
CA ALA A 10 -4.60 2.39 -3.09
C ALA A 10 -4.59 2.14 -1.57
N VAL A 11 -4.26 3.17 -0.79
CA VAL A 11 -4.10 3.07 0.67
C VAL A 11 -4.83 4.21 1.38
N PHE A 12 -5.61 3.84 2.39
CA PHE A 12 -6.17 4.73 3.40
C PHE A 12 -5.88 4.19 4.82
N PRO A 13 -5.42 5.03 5.77
CA PRO A 13 -5.10 4.57 7.11
C PRO A 13 -6.35 4.44 7.99
N ILE A 14 -6.72 3.20 8.32
CA ILE A 14 -7.70 2.88 9.37
C ILE A 14 -7.20 1.74 10.25
N THR A 15 -7.61 1.70 11.52
CA THR A 15 -7.25 0.60 12.43
C THR A 15 -8.14 -0.61 12.14
N PRO A 16 -7.61 -1.85 12.06
CA PRO A 16 -6.21 -2.28 12.30
C PRO A 16 -5.32 -2.34 11.05
N GLN A 17 -5.83 -2.00 9.86
CA GLN A 17 -5.14 -2.16 8.58
C GLN A 17 -3.91 -1.24 8.40
N THR A 18 -3.81 -0.17 9.19
CA THR A 18 -2.72 0.82 9.11
C THR A 18 -1.33 0.17 9.18
N ALA A 19 -1.14 -0.85 10.03
CA ALA A 19 0.14 -1.56 10.14
C ALA A 19 0.53 -2.32 8.84
N ILE A 20 -0.46 -2.88 8.14
CA ILE A 20 -0.24 -3.60 6.87
C ILE A 20 0.17 -2.60 5.79
N ALA A 21 -0.52 -1.47 5.70
CA ALA A 21 -0.20 -0.40 4.77
C ALA A 21 1.21 0.17 4.99
N GLN A 22 1.60 0.38 6.25
CA GLN A 22 2.95 0.85 6.60
C GLN A 22 4.02 -0.18 6.24
N ALA A 23 3.80 -1.46 6.55
CA ALA A 23 4.73 -2.52 6.18
C ALA A 23 4.88 -2.66 4.66
N PHE A 24 3.79 -2.51 3.90
CA PHE A 24 3.84 -2.58 2.45
C PHE A 24 4.54 -1.36 1.83
N ALA A 25 4.31 -0.15 2.37
CA ALA A 25 5.01 1.05 1.94
C ALA A 25 6.53 0.94 2.11
N GLN A 26 7.00 0.19 3.12
CA GLN A 26 8.42 -0.10 3.28
C GLN A 26 8.98 -0.92 2.11
N PHE A 27 8.26 -1.96 1.65
CA PHE A 27 8.69 -2.74 0.48
C PHE A 27 8.75 -1.90 -0.81
N VAL A 28 7.81 -0.96 -0.99
CA VAL A 28 7.85 -0.01 -2.12
C VAL A 28 9.07 0.91 -1.99
N ALA A 29 9.34 1.44 -0.79
CA ALA A 29 10.46 2.35 -0.54
C ALA A 29 11.83 1.67 -0.72
N ASP A 30 11.93 0.39 -0.36
CA ASP A 30 13.15 -0.41 -0.51
C ASP A 30 13.36 -0.92 -1.95
N GLY A 31 12.40 -0.71 -2.84
CA GLY A 31 12.44 -1.24 -4.22
C GLY A 31 12.24 -2.75 -4.31
N ASP A 32 11.73 -3.37 -3.25
CA ASP A 32 11.42 -4.80 -3.18
C ASP A 32 10.19 -5.18 -4.05
N VAL A 33 9.38 -4.18 -4.41
CA VAL A 33 8.22 -4.26 -5.31
C VAL A 33 8.17 -3.03 -6.22
N ASP A 34 7.69 -3.21 -7.45
CA ASP A 34 7.48 -2.14 -8.43
C ASP A 34 6.00 -1.73 -8.45
N THR A 35 5.54 -1.17 -7.33
CA THR A 35 4.13 -0.82 -7.12
C THR A 35 3.95 0.68 -6.99
N GLU A 36 2.98 1.25 -7.71
CA GLU A 36 2.51 2.60 -7.48
C GLU A 36 1.60 2.65 -6.23
N LEU A 37 2.08 3.32 -5.18
CA LEU A 37 1.33 3.47 -3.93
C LEU A 37 0.52 4.78 -3.95
N VAL A 38 -0.79 4.68 -4.11
CA VAL A 38 -1.70 5.83 -4.17
C VAL A 38 -2.33 6.08 -2.80
N ARG A 39 -2.11 7.27 -2.23
CA ARG A 39 -2.80 7.70 -1.00
C ARG A 39 -4.13 8.32 -1.37
N VAL A 40 -5.21 7.66 -0.98
CA VAL A 40 -6.57 8.12 -1.28
C VAL A 40 -7.16 8.89 -0.09
N GLU A 41 -8.17 9.73 -0.35
CA GLU A 41 -8.81 10.58 0.67
C GLU A 41 -9.78 9.80 1.58
N SER A 42 -10.28 8.64 1.15
CA SER A 42 -11.19 7.79 1.91
C SER A 42 -11.19 6.34 1.41
N GLU A 43 -11.71 5.39 2.20
CA GLU A 43 -11.84 3.98 1.78
C GLU A 43 -12.75 3.78 0.56
N HIS A 44 -13.76 4.63 0.38
CA HIS A 44 -14.64 4.59 -0.79
C HIS A 44 -13.90 5.02 -2.07
N SER A 45 -12.81 5.76 -1.92
CA SER A 45 -11.98 6.23 -3.03
C SER A 45 -10.86 5.26 -3.36
N ALA A 46 -10.69 4.18 -2.58
CA ALA A 46 -9.64 3.17 -2.73
C ALA A 46 -10.00 2.09 -3.76
#